data_AF-A4T7H3-F1
#
_entry.id   AF-A4T7H3-F1
#
_cell.length_a   1.000
_cell.length_b   1.000
_cell.length_c   1.000
_cell.angle_alpha   90.00
_cell.angle_beta   90.00
_cell.angle_gamma   90.00
#
_symmetry.space_group_name_H-M   'P 1'
#
loop_
_entity.id
_entity.type
_entity.pdbx_description
1 polymer ?
#
loop_
_entity_poly.entity_id
_entity_poly.type
_entity_poly.pdbx_seq_one_letter_code
_entity_poly.pdbx_strand_id
1 'polypeptide(L)'
;MTSGDDAVAAAAERARQTAARNIPVFDDLPLPSDTANLREGVDLDDALLALLPLIGVWRGEGEGRDAHGDYRFGQQIIVSHDGADYLNWEARSWRLDDGGDYDRRDLRETGFWRFVNDPNDPGESQAIELLLAHSSGYIELFYGRPLNQASWELVTDALARSKSGVLVGGAKRLYGIIEGGDLAYVEERVDADGGLVPHLSARLSRFVG
;
A
#
# COMPACT_ATOMS: atom_id res chain seq x y z
N MET A 1 -4.21 20.23 -24.85
CA MET A 1 -5.34 19.40 -24.38
C MET A 1 -5.22 18.06 -25.08
N THR A 2 -4.54 17.10 -24.44
CA THR A 2 -4.65 15.69 -24.83
C THR A 2 -6.12 15.29 -24.67
N SER A 3 -6.70 14.67 -25.70
CA SER A 3 -8.11 14.28 -25.68
C SER A 3 -8.35 13.26 -24.57
N GLY A 4 -9.56 13.19 -24.01
CA GLY A 4 -9.94 12.10 -23.10
C GLY A 4 -9.70 10.73 -23.73
N ASP A 5 -9.85 10.63 -25.05
CA ASP A 5 -9.57 9.40 -25.81
C ASP A 5 -8.10 8.98 -25.74
N ASP A 6 -7.16 9.94 -25.78
CA ASP A 6 -5.72 9.65 -25.69
C ASP A 6 -5.37 9.09 -24.30
N ALA A 7 -5.98 9.64 -23.25
CA ALA A 7 -5.78 9.19 -21.88
C ALA A 7 -6.31 7.75 -21.67
N VAL A 8 -7.48 7.44 -22.21
CA VAL A 8 -8.07 6.09 -22.17
C VAL A 8 -7.23 5.09 -22.95
N ALA A 9 -6.79 5.45 -24.16
CA ALA A 9 -5.93 4.59 -24.97
C ALA A 9 -4.59 4.29 -24.27
N ALA A 10 -3.96 5.31 -23.68
CA ALA A 10 -2.73 5.13 -22.91
C ALA A 10 -2.94 4.25 -21.66
N ALA A 11 -4.08 4.38 -20.98
CA ALA A 11 -4.42 3.53 -19.85
C ALA A 11 -4.62 2.06 -20.26
N ALA A 12 -5.32 1.83 -21.37
CA ALA A 12 -5.52 0.48 -21.91
C ALA A 12 -4.19 -0.18 -22.31
N GLU A 13 -3.27 0.57 -22.91
CA GLU A 13 -1.94 0.05 -23.25
C GLU A 13 -1.12 -0.28 -22.01
N ARG A 14 -1.12 0.59 -20.98
CA ARG A 14 -0.47 0.30 -19.70
C ARG A 14 -1.04 -0.98 -19.08
N ALA A 15 -2.36 -1.13 -19.04
CA ALA A 15 -3.01 -2.32 -18.51
C ALA A 15 -2.59 -3.59 -19.26
N ARG A 16 -2.47 -3.55 -20.60
CA ARG A 16 -1.96 -4.70 -21.38
C ARG A 16 -0.54 -5.09 -20.99
N GLN A 17 0.32 -4.10 -20.76
CA GLN A 17 1.71 -4.35 -20.39
C GLN A 17 1.88 -4.87 -18.96
N THR A 18 1.07 -4.40 -18.01
CA THR A 18 1.15 -4.84 -16.62
C THR A 18 0.48 -6.19 -16.38
N ALA A 19 -0.59 -6.49 -17.12
CA ALA A 19 -1.34 -7.75 -17.03
C ALA A 19 -0.54 -8.99 -17.46
N ALA A 20 0.56 -8.82 -18.19
CA ALA A 20 1.44 -9.90 -18.63
C ALA A 20 2.65 -10.11 -17.69
N ARG A 21 2.71 -9.38 -16.57
CA ARG A 21 3.81 -9.48 -15.60
C ARG A 21 3.32 -10.10 -14.30
N ASN A 22 4.26 -10.65 -13.55
CA ASN A 22 4.07 -11.05 -12.16
C ASN A 22 5.35 -10.78 -11.35
N ILE A 23 5.30 -11.02 -10.04
CA ILE A 23 6.47 -10.91 -9.16
C ILE A 23 7.40 -12.13 -9.33
N PRO A 24 8.73 -11.96 -9.18
CA PRO A 24 9.65 -13.09 -9.13
C PRO A 24 9.41 -13.92 -7.86
N VAL A 25 9.18 -15.22 -8.03
CA VAL A 25 8.88 -16.17 -6.95
C VAL A 25 9.59 -17.49 -7.20
N PHE A 26 9.77 -18.29 -6.14
CA PHE A 26 10.15 -19.70 -6.28
C PHE A 26 8.91 -20.53 -6.64
N ASP A 27 9.06 -21.48 -7.56
CA ASP A 27 8.00 -22.33 -8.10
C ASP A 27 8.11 -23.81 -7.67
N ASP A 28 9.05 -24.11 -6.76
CA ASP A 28 9.38 -25.46 -6.30
C ASP A 28 8.90 -25.76 -4.86
N LEU A 29 8.16 -24.82 -4.25
CA LEU A 29 7.52 -25.02 -2.95
C LEU A 29 6.24 -25.87 -3.08
N PRO A 30 5.87 -26.64 -2.05
CA PRO A 30 4.61 -27.39 -2.05
C PRO A 30 3.36 -26.52 -1.83
N LEU A 31 3.54 -25.21 -1.61
CA LEU A 31 2.49 -24.22 -1.43
C LEU A 31 2.33 -23.40 -2.73
N PRO A 32 1.16 -22.79 -2.98
CA PRO A 32 1.02 -21.83 -4.08
C PRO A 32 2.09 -20.73 -3.98
N SER A 33 2.70 -20.39 -5.11
CA SER A 33 3.59 -19.23 -5.17
C SER A 33 2.79 -17.93 -5.01
N ASP A 34 3.39 -16.94 -4.35
CA ASP A 34 2.80 -15.61 -4.25
C ASP A 34 2.49 -15.06 -5.66
N THR A 35 1.33 -14.46 -5.83
CA THR A 35 0.95 -13.77 -7.07
C THR A 35 0.52 -12.35 -6.78
N ALA A 36 1.04 -11.41 -7.58
CA ALA A 36 0.59 -10.01 -7.61
C ALA A 36 -0.27 -9.73 -8.86
N ASN A 37 -0.73 -10.78 -9.55
CA ASN A 37 -1.55 -10.67 -10.75
C ASN A 37 -2.68 -11.70 -10.69
N LEU A 38 -3.92 -11.22 -10.53
CA LEU A 38 -5.12 -12.04 -10.39
C LEU A 38 -5.48 -12.91 -11.61
N ARG A 39 -4.70 -12.84 -12.70
CA ARG A 39 -4.84 -13.72 -13.87
C ARG A 39 -3.95 -14.96 -13.78
N GLU A 40 -3.06 -15.01 -12.80
CA GLU A 40 -2.04 -16.03 -12.63
C GLU A 40 -2.01 -16.51 -11.19
N GLY A 41 -1.63 -17.78 -11.00
CA GLY A 41 -1.52 -18.39 -9.68
C GLY A 41 -2.85 -18.95 -9.17
N VAL A 42 -2.97 -18.97 -7.85
CA VAL A 42 -4.15 -19.48 -7.13
C VAL A 42 -5.28 -18.45 -7.11
N ASP A 43 -6.51 -18.92 -6.92
CA ASP A 43 -7.67 -18.05 -6.74
C ASP A 43 -7.52 -17.17 -5.49
N LEU A 44 -8.06 -15.95 -5.55
CA LEU A 44 -8.15 -15.05 -4.41
C LEU A 44 -9.22 -15.55 -3.44
N ASP A 45 -8.94 -15.52 -2.14
CA ASP A 45 -9.95 -15.82 -1.12
C ASP A 45 -11.11 -14.81 -1.17
N ASP A 46 -12.36 -15.31 -1.08
CA ASP A 46 -13.57 -14.50 -1.15
C ASP A 46 -13.65 -13.41 -0.07
N ALA A 47 -12.98 -13.59 1.08
CA ALA A 47 -12.89 -12.57 2.12
C ALA A 47 -12.19 -11.30 1.61
N LEU A 48 -11.30 -11.40 0.62
CA LEU A 48 -10.43 -10.32 0.16
C LEU A 48 -10.97 -9.54 -1.04
N LEU A 49 -12.20 -9.82 -1.50
CA LEU A 49 -12.78 -9.15 -2.67
C LEU A 49 -12.85 -7.62 -2.52
N ALA A 50 -13.01 -7.10 -1.30
CA ALA A 50 -13.01 -5.67 -1.02
C ALA A 50 -11.62 -5.01 -1.16
N LEU A 51 -10.56 -5.81 -1.18
CA LEU A 51 -9.16 -5.37 -1.32
C LEU A 51 -8.59 -5.70 -2.71
N LEU A 52 -9.36 -6.36 -3.57
CA LEU A 52 -8.96 -6.82 -4.90
C LEU A 52 -8.19 -5.77 -5.71
N PRO A 53 -8.60 -4.48 -5.78
CA PRO A 53 -7.87 -3.49 -6.58
C PRO A 53 -6.44 -3.19 -6.11
N LEU A 54 -6.07 -3.51 -4.85
CA LEU A 54 -4.72 -3.29 -4.32
C LEU A 54 -3.69 -4.28 -4.89
N ILE A 55 -4.10 -5.50 -5.25
CA ILE A 55 -3.19 -6.56 -5.70
C ILE A 55 -2.43 -6.09 -6.94
N GLY A 56 -1.09 -6.17 -6.89
CA GLY A 56 -0.22 -5.59 -7.91
C GLY A 56 1.14 -5.18 -7.38
N VAL A 57 1.98 -4.72 -8.31
CA VAL A 57 3.19 -3.94 -7.97
C VAL A 57 2.95 -2.52 -8.39
N TRP A 58 3.22 -1.59 -7.47
CA TRP A 58 3.01 -0.15 -7.64
C TRP A 58 4.36 0.55 -7.54
N ARG A 59 4.64 1.48 -8.46
CA ARG A 59 5.88 2.26 -8.48
C ARG A 59 5.59 3.71 -8.81
N GLY A 60 6.26 4.61 -8.11
CA GLY A 60 6.12 6.03 -8.38
C GLY A 60 6.87 6.86 -7.35
N GLU A 61 6.39 8.08 -7.18
CA GLU A 61 6.99 9.07 -6.31
C GLU A 61 5.98 9.62 -5.32
N GLY A 62 6.50 10.21 -4.26
CA GLY A 62 5.74 10.91 -3.26
C GLY A 62 6.50 12.07 -2.65
N GLU A 63 5.77 12.80 -1.83
CA GLU A 63 6.24 13.93 -1.04
C GLU A 63 6.03 13.60 0.43
N GLY A 64 7.07 13.80 1.23
CA GLY A 64 7.03 13.63 2.67
C GLY A 64 7.45 14.89 3.39
N ARG A 65 7.09 14.98 4.67
CA ARG A 65 7.50 16.07 5.56
C ARG A 65 8.21 15.51 6.78
N ASP A 66 9.37 16.09 7.09
CA ASP A 66 10.11 15.82 8.32
C ASP A 66 10.59 17.13 8.98
N ALA A 67 11.46 17.02 9.99
CA ALA A 67 12.00 18.15 10.74
C ALA A 67 12.81 19.15 9.90
N HIS A 68 13.23 18.77 8.69
CA HIS A 68 13.99 19.60 7.75
C HIS A 68 13.13 20.17 6.62
N GLY A 69 11.82 19.88 6.61
CA GLY A 69 10.87 20.36 5.62
C GLY A 69 10.37 19.25 4.70
N ASP A 70 9.93 19.67 3.52
CA ASP A 70 9.37 18.77 2.51
C ASP A 70 10.49 18.10 1.72
N TYR A 71 10.32 16.82 1.39
CA TYR A 71 11.29 16.04 0.61
C TYR A 71 10.57 15.13 -0.38
N ARG A 72 11.26 14.79 -1.48
CA ARG A 72 10.78 13.81 -2.46
C ARG A 72 11.32 12.42 -2.15
N PHE A 73 10.52 11.41 -2.45
CA PHE A 73 10.93 10.02 -2.37
C PHE A 73 10.36 9.21 -3.53
N GLY A 74 11.10 8.19 -3.97
CA GLY A 74 10.57 7.14 -4.82
C GLY A 74 10.13 5.96 -3.97
N GLN A 75 9.18 5.18 -4.48
CA GLN A 75 8.63 4.05 -3.75
C GLN A 75 8.19 2.91 -4.66
N GLN A 76 8.33 1.69 -4.15
CA GLN A 76 7.66 0.51 -4.66
C GLN A 76 6.82 -0.12 -3.55
N ILE A 77 5.59 -0.49 -3.89
CA ILE A 77 4.71 -1.32 -3.06
C ILE A 77 4.40 -2.60 -3.81
N ILE A 78 4.55 -3.75 -3.16
CA ILE A 78 4.12 -5.06 -3.65
C ILE A 78 2.94 -5.51 -2.78
N VAL A 79 1.85 -5.85 -3.44
CA VAL A 79 0.66 -6.46 -2.84
C VAL A 79 0.40 -7.78 -3.56
N SER A 80 0.52 -8.89 -2.84
CA SER A 80 0.38 -10.24 -3.41
C SER A 80 -0.43 -11.14 -2.49
N HIS A 81 -0.78 -12.35 -2.94
CA HIS A 81 -1.43 -13.37 -2.13
C HIS A 81 -0.96 -14.77 -2.53
N ASP A 82 -1.16 -15.72 -1.63
CA ASP A 82 -0.90 -17.17 -1.80
C ASP A 82 -2.20 -18.00 -1.71
N GLY A 83 -3.35 -17.34 -1.77
CA GLY A 83 -4.69 -17.94 -1.73
C GLY A 83 -5.29 -18.07 -0.32
N ALA A 84 -4.55 -17.65 0.72
CA ALA A 84 -5.09 -17.53 2.06
C ALA A 84 -5.92 -16.26 2.26
N ASP A 85 -6.51 -16.12 3.45
CA ASP A 85 -7.38 -15.01 3.88
C ASP A 85 -6.61 -13.72 4.25
N TYR A 86 -5.47 -13.47 3.58
CA TYR A 86 -4.66 -12.27 3.73
C TYR A 86 -3.98 -11.84 2.43
N LEU A 87 -3.59 -10.57 2.34
CA LEU A 87 -2.65 -10.08 1.33
C LEU A 87 -1.29 -9.83 1.96
N ASN A 88 -0.23 -10.31 1.30
CA ASN A 88 1.14 -9.94 1.56
C ASN A 88 1.36 -8.47 1.18
N TRP A 89 1.98 -7.70 2.07
CA TRP A 89 2.34 -6.30 1.86
C TRP A 89 3.85 -6.10 2.01
N GLU A 90 4.44 -5.39 1.06
CA GLU A 90 5.80 -4.85 1.20
C GLU A 90 5.88 -3.46 0.56
N ALA A 91 6.31 -2.47 1.33
CA ALA A 91 6.65 -1.15 0.82
C ALA A 91 8.12 -0.83 1.07
N ARG A 92 8.80 -0.29 0.06
CA ARG A 92 10.19 0.16 0.13
C ARG A 92 10.30 1.54 -0.52
N SER A 93 10.92 2.49 0.19
CA SER A 93 11.15 3.83 -0.32
C SER A 93 12.63 4.22 -0.33
N TRP A 94 12.93 5.25 -1.10
CA TRP A 94 14.25 5.86 -1.23
C TRP A 94 14.09 7.36 -1.41
N ARG A 95 15.02 8.13 -0.85
CA ARG A 95 15.07 9.58 -1.00
C ARG A 95 15.53 9.96 -2.40
N LEU A 96 14.95 11.05 -2.89
CA LEU A 96 15.36 11.70 -4.12
C LEU A 96 16.00 13.04 -3.78
N ASP A 97 17.02 13.41 -4.54
CA ASP A 97 17.59 14.74 -4.48
C ASP A 97 16.74 15.77 -5.25
N ASP A 98 17.18 17.03 -5.27
CA ASP A 98 16.49 18.12 -5.98
C ASP A 98 16.42 17.88 -7.50
N GLY A 99 17.33 17.07 -8.06
CA GLY A 99 17.31 16.64 -9.46
C GLY A 99 16.32 15.51 -9.75
N GLY A 100 15.80 14.84 -8.72
CA GLY A 100 14.98 13.64 -8.85
C GLY A 100 15.81 12.35 -8.98
N ASP A 101 17.12 12.42 -8.74
CA ASP A 101 18.00 11.26 -8.75
C ASP A 101 17.98 10.54 -7.40
N TYR A 102 18.39 9.27 -7.41
CA TYR A 102 18.53 8.49 -6.19
C TYR A 102 19.58 9.09 -5.26
N ASP A 103 19.19 9.41 -4.03
CA ASP A 103 20.10 9.84 -2.97
C ASP A 103 20.45 8.66 -2.04
N ARG A 104 19.47 8.13 -1.33
CA ARG A 104 19.68 7.06 -0.33
C ARG A 104 18.43 6.22 -0.08
N ARG A 105 18.61 5.06 0.56
CA ARG A 105 17.48 4.27 1.09
C ARG A 105 16.74 5.04 2.18
N ASP A 106 15.44 4.79 2.29
CA ASP A 106 14.61 5.38 3.32
C ASP A 106 13.84 4.30 4.10
N LEU A 107 12.52 4.37 4.18
CA LEU A 107 11.69 3.49 4.98
C LEU A 107 11.43 2.16 4.26
N ARG A 108 11.32 1.08 5.03
CA ARG A 108 10.79 -0.20 4.57
C ARG A 108 9.82 -0.76 5.60
N GLU A 109 8.71 -1.28 5.11
CA GLU A 109 7.70 -1.95 5.92
C GLU A 109 7.21 -3.21 5.20
N THR A 110 6.76 -4.18 5.98
CA THR A 110 6.20 -5.43 5.48
C THR A 110 5.19 -6.00 6.46
N GLY A 111 4.22 -6.76 5.96
CA GLY A 111 3.27 -7.47 6.78
C GLY A 111 2.04 -7.88 5.97
N PHE A 112 0.85 -7.77 6.57
CA PHE A 112 -0.36 -8.38 6.02
C PHE A 112 -1.58 -7.46 6.11
N TRP A 113 -2.38 -7.46 5.04
CA TRP A 113 -3.76 -6.98 5.09
C TRP A 113 -4.68 -8.17 5.37
N ARG A 114 -5.69 -7.96 6.21
CA ARG A 114 -6.82 -8.86 6.40
C ARG A 114 -8.11 -8.09 6.24
N PHE A 115 -9.13 -8.79 5.76
CA PHE A 115 -10.49 -8.25 5.67
C PHE A 115 -11.42 -9.12 6.50
N VAL A 116 -11.97 -8.55 7.55
CA VAL A 116 -12.92 -9.23 8.43
C VAL A 116 -14.31 -8.82 8.00
N ASN A 117 -15.15 -9.80 7.68
CA ASN A 117 -16.56 -9.60 7.37
C ASN A 117 -17.40 -10.35 8.39
N ASP A 118 -17.86 -9.65 9.42
CA ASP A 118 -18.78 -10.20 10.41
C ASP A 118 -20.15 -9.50 10.30
N PRO A 119 -21.07 -10.01 9.47
CA PRO A 119 -22.39 -9.39 9.31
C PRO A 119 -23.23 -9.37 10.60
N ASN A 120 -22.81 -10.06 11.66
CA ASN A 120 -23.49 -10.06 12.95
C ASN A 120 -22.92 -9.04 13.95
N ASP A 121 -21.79 -8.40 13.63
CA ASP A 121 -21.27 -7.29 14.43
C ASP A 121 -22.00 -5.99 14.03
N PRO A 122 -22.86 -5.43 14.90
CA PRO A 122 -23.60 -4.21 14.59
C PRO A 122 -22.73 -2.95 14.62
N GLY A 123 -21.55 -3.01 15.24
CA GLY A 123 -20.60 -1.90 15.31
C GLY A 123 -19.58 -1.94 14.18
N GLU A 124 -19.20 -3.12 13.73
CA GLU A 124 -18.13 -3.32 12.77
C GLU A 124 -18.39 -4.52 11.84
N SER A 125 -19.39 -4.39 10.96
CA SER A 125 -19.74 -5.49 10.07
C SER A 125 -18.65 -5.85 9.05
N GLN A 126 -17.79 -4.88 8.74
CA GLN A 126 -16.66 -5.00 7.84
C GLN A 126 -15.48 -4.19 8.38
N ALA A 127 -14.35 -4.85 8.58
CA ALA A 127 -13.12 -4.24 9.06
C ALA A 127 -11.94 -4.58 8.15
N ILE A 128 -10.99 -3.65 8.11
CA ILE A 128 -9.67 -3.87 7.54
C ILE A 128 -8.68 -3.89 8.68
N GLU A 129 -7.84 -4.91 8.71
CA GLU A 129 -6.69 -4.99 9.60
C GLU A 129 -5.43 -4.89 8.74
N LEU A 130 -4.49 -4.02 9.13
CA LEU A 130 -3.16 -3.97 8.51
C LEU A 130 -2.10 -4.09 9.59
N LEU A 131 -1.35 -5.20 9.54
CA LEU A 131 -0.34 -5.56 10.52
C LEU A 131 1.03 -5.33 9.89
N LEU A 132 1.85 -4.46 10.48
CA LEU A 132 3.13 -4.05 9.89
C LEU A 132 4.30 -4.21 10.85
N ALA A 133 5.44 -4.62 10.27
CA ALA A 133 6.77 -4.46 10.85
C ALA A 133 7.56 -3.44 10.03
N HIS A 134 8.14 -2.45 10.71
CA HIS A 134 8.92 -1.40 10.09
C HIS A 134 10.41 -1.60 10.35
N SER A 135 11.24 -1.42 9.31
CA SER A 135 12.70 -1.56 9.40
C SER A 135 13.35 -0.55 10.36
N SER A 136 12.64 0.51 10.73
CA SER A 136 13.01 1.50 11.73
C SER A 136 12.77 1.03 13.18
N GLY A 137 12.35 -0.22 13.37
CA GLY A 137 12.42 -0.91 14.66
C GLY A 137 11.14 -0.85 15.49
N TYR A 138 9.97 -0.82 14.86
CA TYR A 138 8.67 -0.92 15.52
C TYR A 138 7.68 -1.76 14.71
N ILE A 139 6.63 -2.22 15.39
CA ILE A 139 5.44 -2.83 14.78
C ILE A 139 4.24 -1.89 14.96
N GLU A 140 3.34 -1.91 13.98
CA GLU A 140 2.16 -1.06 13.92
C GLU A 140 0.94 -1.91 13.51
N LEU A 141 -0.15 -1.77 14.26
CA LEU A 141 -1.44 -2.36 13.95
C LEU A 141 -2.38 -1.23 13.54
N PHE A 142 -2.96 -1.36 12.36
CA PHE A 142 -3.99 -0.48 11.84
C PHE A 142 -5.34 -1.20 11.81
N TYR A 143 -6.38 -0.48 12.19
CA TYR A 143 -7.78 -0.83 11.95
C TYR A 143 -8.45 0.19 11.03
N GLY A 144 -9.42 -0.26 10.25
CA GLY A 144 -10.07 0.64 9.29
C GLY A 144 -11.21 -0.01 8.53
N ARG A 145 -11.59 0.64 7.43
CA ARG A 145 -12.77 0.27 6.64
C ARG A 145 -12.64 0.68 5.17
N PRO A 146 -13.36 0.01 4.25
CA PRO A 146 -13.59 0.54 2.92
C PRO A 146 -14.41 1.83 3.01
N LEU A 147 -14.04 2.83 2.21
CA LEU A 147 -14.86 4.02 1.98
C LEU A 147 -15.75 3.86 0.73
N ASN A 148 -15.26 3.10 -0.25
CA ASN A 148 -15.97 2.66 -1.44
C ASN A 148 -15.27 1.41 -2.01
N GLN A 149 -15.60 1.01 -3.24
CA GLN A 149 -15.05 -0.21 -3.88
C GLN A 149 -13.54 -0.17 -4.13
N ALA A 150 -12.90 0.99 -4.09
CA ALA A 150 -11.49 1.15 -4.44
C ALA A 150 -10.75 2.19 -3.57
N SER A 151 -11.25 2.48 -2.38
CA SER A 151 -10.54 3.33 -1.41
C SER A 151 -10.80 2.89 0.02
N TRP A 152 -9.79 3.03 0.87
CA TRP A 152 -9.72 2.45 2.20
C TRP A 152 -9.10 3.46 3.18
N GLU A 153 -9.70 3.57 4.36
CA GLU A 153 -9.21 4.42 5.45
C GLU A 153 -8.77 3.53 6.61
N LEU A 154 -7.61 3.81 7.18
CA LEU A 154 -6.97 3.06 8.27
C LEU A 154 -6.46 4.04 9.33
N VAL A 155 -6.51 3.63 10.59
CA VAL A 155 -5.99 4.37 11.74
C VAL A 155 -5.19 3.43 12.63
N THR A 156 -4.07 3.89 13.17
CA THR A 156 -3.25 3.12 14.10
C THR A 156 -4.00 2.87 15.40
N ASP A 157 -4.05 1.61 15.82
CA ASP A 157 -4.63 1.16 17.09
C ASP A 157 -3.56 0.74 18.10
N ALA A 158 -2.46 0.14 17.63
CA ALA A 158 -1.34 -0.22 18.49
C ALA A 158 0.03 0.05 17.84
N LEU A 159 0.98 0.46 18.68
CA LEU A 159 2.39 0.66 18.35
C LEU A 159 3.26 0.03 19.42
N ALA A 160 4.26 -0.75 19.01
CA ALA A 160 5.29 -1.24 19.92
C ALA A 160 6.67 -1.15 19.26
N ARG A 161 7.64 -0.52 19.94
CA ARG A 161 8.98 -0.33 19.42
C ARG A 161 10.04 -1.10 20.20
N SER A 162 11.09 -1.48 19.50
CA SER A 162 12.34 -1.94 20.11
C SER A 162 13.05 -0.79 20.85
N LYS A 163 14.06 -1.13 21.67
CA LYS A 163 14.84 -0.14 22.43
C LYS A 163 15.54 0.90 21.53
N SER A 164 15.99 0.48 20.34
CA SER A 164 16.63 1.35 19.35
C SER A 164 15.64 1.89 18.30
N GLY A 165 14.36 1.54 18.39
CA GLY A 165 13.36 1.91 17.41
C GLY A 165 13.02 3.40 17.47
N VAL A 166 12.69 3.96 16.31
CA VAL A 166 12.22 5.35 16.21
C VAL A 166 10.97 5.57 17.08
N LEU A 167 10.84 6.76 17.66
CA LEU A 167 9.61 7.17 18.33
C LEU A 167 8.65 7.73 17.29
N VAL A 168 7.47 7.12 17.15
CA VAL A 168 6.42 7.55 16.23
C VAL A 168 5.10 7.67 16.97
N GLY A 169 4.27 8.62 16.52
CA GLY A 169 2.86 8.71 16.90
C GLY A 169 1.98 7.83 16.01
N GLY A 170 0.72 7.67 16.41
CA GLY A 170 -0.28 7.01 15.58
C GLY A 170 -0.48 7.72 14.25
N ALA A 171 -0.99 7.00 13.27
CA ALA A 171 -1.19 7.48 11.91
C ALA A 171 -2.64 7.30 11.46
N LYS A 172 -3.01 8.09 10.45
CA LYS A 172 -4.17 7.87 9.60
C LYS A 172 -3.70 7.68 8.17
N ARG A 173 -4.04 6.56 7.54
CA ARG A 173 -3.73 6.26 6.14
C ARG A 173 -5.00 6.23 5.31
N LEU A 174 -5.00 6.94 4.20
CA LEU A 174 -6.05 6.91 3.18
C LEU A 174 -5.44 6.41 1.88
N TYR A 175 -5.89 5.26 1.39
CA TYR A 175 -5.50 4.70 0.10
C TYR A 175 -6.66 4.79 -0.89
N GLY A 176 -6.37 4.95 -2.18
CA GLY A 176 -7.39 4.84 -3.21
C GLY A 176 -6.84 4.67 -4.61
N ILE A 177 -7.59 3.96 -5.46
CA ILE A 177 -7.34 3.91 -6.90
C ILE A 177 -7.97 5.14 -7.54
N ILE A 178 -7.14 5.99 -8.13
CA ILE A 178 -7.58 7.25 -8.74
C ILE A 178 -7.78 7.13 -10.26
N GLU A 179 -8.23 8.21 -10.89
CA GLU A 179 -8.38 8.28 -12.34
C GLU A 179 -7.07 7.90 -13.05
N GLY A 180 -7.17 6.99 -14.03
CA GLY A 180 -6.03 6.42 -14.74
C GLY A 180 -5.48 5.12 -14.15
N GLY A 181 -6.00 4.68 -12.99
CA GLY A 181 -5.69 3.37 -12.38
C GLY A 181 -4.49 3.37 -11.45
N ASP A 182 -3.96 4.53 -11.08
CA ASP A 182 -2.84 4.66 -10.13
C ASP A 182 -3.33 4.47 -8.69
N LEU A 183 -2.48 3.89 -7.84
CA LEU A 183 -2.67 3.87 -6.40
C LEU A 183 -2.16 5.19 -5.83
N ALA A 184 -3.03 5.97 -5.19
CA ALA A 184 -2.65 7.14 -4.44
C ALA A 184 -2.86 6.90 -2.94
N TYR A 185 -2.06 7.55 -2.10
CA TYR A 185 -2.32 7.59 -0.67
C TYR A 185 -1.88 8.88 -0.01
N VAL A 186 -2.45 9.10 1.17
CA VAL A 186 -2.04 10.11 2.15
C VAL A 186 -1.86 9.41 3.50
N GLU A 187 -0.74 9.71 4.17
CA GLU A 187 -0.49 9.37 5.56
C GLU A 187 -0.38 10.65 6.38
N GLU A 188 -1.19 10.76 7.42
CA GLU A 188 -1.11 11.76 8.47
C GLU A 188 -0.60 11.10 9.74
N ARG A 189 0.16 11.81 10.57
CA ARG A 189 0.68 11.32 11.85
C ARG A 189 0.26 12.26 12.98
N VAL A 190 0.09 11.70 14.17
CA VAL A 190 -0.20 12.47 15.39
C VAL A 190 1.06 13.23 15.81
N ASP A 191 0.93 14.54 15.95
CA ASP A 191 1.97 15.42 16.49
C ASP A 191 1.88 15.49 18.03
N ALA A 192 2.84 16.18 18.66
CA ALA A 192 2.96 16.30 20.12
C ALA A 192 1.72 16.93 20.80
N ASP A 193 0.93 17.71 20.07
CA ASP A 193 -0.32 18.32 20.54
C ASP A 193 -1.56 17.39 20.39
N GLY A 194 -1.37 16.21 19.81
CA GLY A 194 -2.43 15.24 19.54
C GLY A 194 -3.14 15.43 18.19
N GLY A 195 -2.81 16.48 17.43
CA GLY A 195 -3.37 16.74 16.11
C GLY A 195 -2.77 15.83 15.03
N LEU A 196 -3.60 15.44 14.06
CA LEU A 196 -3.09 14.81 12.83
C LEU A 196 -2.48 15.86 11.91
N VAL A 197 -1.24 15.63 11.48
CA VAL A 197 -0.51 16.49 10.54
C VAL A 197 -0.06 15.69 9.31
N PRO A 198 0.02 16.32 8.12
CA PRO A 198 0.52 15.66 6.91
C PRO A 198 1.92 15.08 7.12
N HIS A 199 2.11 13.81 6.76
CA HIS A 199 3.41 13.12 6.87
C HIS A 199 3.92 12.62 5.53
N LEU A 200 3.12 11.86 4.78
CA LEU A 200 3.48 11.34 3.46
C LEU A 200 2.30 11.44 2.50
N SER A 201 2.57 11.63 1.22
CA SER A 201 1.61 11.38 0.15
C SER A 201 2.34 10.82 -1.06
N ALA A 202 1.69 9.95 -1.83
CA ALA A 202 2.31 9.43 -3.05
C ALA A 202 1.26 9.08 -4.11
N ARG A 203 1.71 9.05 -5.36
CA ARG A 203 0.97 8.53 -6.51
C ARG A 203 1.84 7.50 -7.22
N LEU A 204 1.36 6.26 -7.25
CA LEU A 204 2.11 5.11 -7.73
C LEU A 204 1.38 4.48 -8.90
N SER A 205 2.07 4.39 -10.04
CA SER A 205 1.54 3.70 -11.21
C SER A 205 1.72 2.19 -11.09
N ARG A 206 0.73 1.48 -11.62
CA ARG A 206 0.78 0.02 -11.70
C ARG A 206 1.94 -0.43 -12.60
N PHE A 207 2.72 -1.38 -12.11
CA PHE A 207 3.84 -2.01 -12.82
C PHE A 207 3.55 -3.50 -13.12
N VAL A 208 2.78 -4.17 -12.25
CA VAL A 208 2.32 -5.57 -12.35
C VAL A 208 0.82 -5.64 -11.99
N GLY A 209 0.10 -6.55 -12.65
CA GLY A 209 -1.34 -6.79 -12.45
C GLY A 209 -2.23 -6.04 -13.42
#